data_AF-A0A2E2C0C6-F1
#
_entry.id   AF-A0A2E2C0C6-F1
#
_cell.length_a   1.000
_cell.length_b   1.000
_cell.length_c   1.000
_cell.angle_alpha   90.00
_cell.angle_beta   90.00
_cell.angle_gamma   90.00
#
_symmetry.space_group_name_H-M   'P 1'
#
loop_
_entity.id
_entity.type
_entity.pdbx_description
1 polymer ?
#
loop_
_entity_poly.entity_id
_entity_poly.type
_entity_poly.pdbx_seq_one_letter_code
_entity_poly.pdbx_strand_id
1 'polypeptide(L)'
;MTKINTLVQALLDISKSRRSILVPILLLAFILAITPVPFAMSLDAAPANEGVDIRFFQKKLELAKHDLKTAVKANQRVPNLTSKLMMIRLQNQVDYMETLLKRATAKTDHDLHTTHLQNVENDVTLAEQQLVWAKDVNQHQEGLVSDDEVKRLQLSVDLARLALERAKQPKIKADPLHHLQWQIDRLRSELLNLQVEFERVR
;
A
#
# COMPACT_ATOMS: atom_id res chain seq x y z
N MET A 1 -63.13 2.70 -6.85
CA MET A 1 -63.51 3.58 -5.72
C MET A 1 -64.19 2.73 -4.66
N THR A 2 -63.78 2.87 -3.39
CA THR A 2 -64.38 2.32 -2.14
C THR A 2 -64.39 0.78 -2.04
N LYS A 3 -63.80 0.09 -1.04
CA LYS A 3 -63.58 0.40 0.38
C LYS A 3 -62.34 -0.33 0.94
N ILE A 4 -61.51 0.44 1.64
CA ILE A 4 -60.57 0.01 2.69
C ILE A 4 -61.40 -0.17 3.97
N ASN A 5 -61.48 -1.38 4.55
CA ASN A 5 -61.76 -1.64 6.00
C ASN A 5 -62.19 -3.10 6.26
N THR A 6 -61.27 -4.07 6.17
CA THR A 6 -61.56 -5.41 6.72
C THR A 6 -60.34 -6.21 7.16
N LEU A 7 -59.12 -5.83 6.77
CA LEU A 7 -57.89 -6.45 7.30
C LEU A 7 -57.54 -6.00 8.74
N VAL A 8 -58.12 -4.89 9.21
CA VAL A 8 -58.01 -4.43 10.61
C VAL A 8 -58.88 -5.25 11.57
N GLN A 9 -59.88 -6.00 11.07
CA GLN A 9 -60.71 -6.87 11.92
C GLN A 9 -60.12 -8.27 12.14
N ALA A 10 -59.21 -8.74 11.28
CA ALA A 10 -58.60 -10.07 11.44
C ALA A 10 -57.49 -10.12 12.53
N LEU A 11 -56.96 -8.97 12.94
CA LEU A 11 -55.96 -8.88 14.02
C LEU A 11 -56.58 -8.65 15.41
N LEU A 12 -57.90 -8.46 15.49
CA LEU A 12 -58.62 -8.18 16.74
C LEU A 12 -59.21 -9.43 17.43
N ASP A 13 -59.07 -10.63 16.86
CA ASP A 13 -59.68 -11.85 17.43
C ASP A 13 -58.69 -12.91 17.94
N ILE A 14 -57.37 -12.70 17.88
CA ILE A 14 -56.37 -13.70 18.32
C ILE A 14 -56.03 -13.63 19.81
N SER A 15 -56.32 -12.55 20.55
CA SER A 15 -55.97 -12.50 21.98
C SER A 15 -57.10 -12.92 22.93
N LYS A 16 -58.20 -13.47 22.40
CA LYS A 16 -59.35 -13.94 23.17
C LYS A 16 -59.14 -15.38 23.65
N SER A 17 -58.15 -15.60 24.53
CA SER A 17 -58.10 -16.81 25.35
C SER A 17 -57.32 -16.59 26.65
N ARG A 18 -58.04 -16.84 27.75
CA ARG A 18 -57.60 -16.95 29.16
C ARG A 18 -57.48 -15.66 29.98
N ARG A 19 -58.67 -15.28 30.49
CA ARG A 19 -58.94 -14.96 31.91
C ARG A 19 -57.87 -15.61 32.82
N SER A 20 -57.22 -14.95 33.78
CA SER A 20 -57.83 -14.49 35.03
C SER A 20 -56.70 -14.02 35.98
N ILE A 21 -56.77 -12.76 36.41
CA ILE A 21 -56.50 -12.28 37.78
C ILE A 21 -55.09 -12.53 38.36
N LEU A 22 -54.28 -11.46 38.46
CA LEU A 22 -53.74 -10.92 39.72
C LEU A 22 -52.99 -9.59 39.45
N VAL A 23 -53.60 -8.51 39.96
CA VAL A 23 -53.08 -7.17 40.25
C VAL A 23 -52.12 -7.29 41.48
N PRO A 24 -51.21 -6.36 41.89
CA PRO A 24 -50.82 -5.01 41.40
C PRO A 24 -49.28 -4.69 41.42
N ILE A 25 -48.92 -3.47 40.97
CA ILE A 25 -47.86 -2.56 41.51
C ILE A 25 -46.40 -3.07 41.58
N LEU A 26 -45.54 -2.54 40.70
CA LEU A 26 -44.30 -1.89 41.13
C LEU A 26 -43.82 -0.83 40.11
N LEU A 27 -44.27 0.40 40.35
CA LEU A 27 -43.55 1.62 39.97
C LEU A 27 -42.35 1.74 40.92
N LEU A 28 -41.12 1.46 40.47
CA LEU A 28 -39.85 2.06 40.92
C LEU A 28 -38.65 1.22 40.42
N ALA A 29 -37.97 1.68 39.38
CA ALA A 29 -36.52 1.51 39.17
C ALA A 29 -36.13 2.33 37.94
N PHE A 30 -36.23 3.65 38.14
CA PHE A 30 -35.69 4.67 37.27
C PHE A 30 -34.17 4.52 37.25
N ILE A 31 -33.60 4.33 36.05
CA ILE A 31 -32.35 4.90 35.57
C ILE A 31 -31.18 4.94 36.58
N LEU A 32 -30.29 3.94 36.55
CA LEU A 32 -28.87 3.99 36.97
C LEU A 32 -28.29 2.59 36.65
N ALA A 33 -27.19 2.34 35.95
CA ALA A 33 -26.13 3.17 35.43
C ALA A 33 -25.51 2.41 34.23
N ILE A 34 -25.64 2.96 33.02
CA ILE A 34 -24.64 2.71 31.98
C ILE A 34 -23.74 3.94 32.07
N THR A 35 -22.66 3.84 32.82
CA THR A 35 -21.61 4.84 32.75
C THR A 35 -21.04 4.80 31.33
N PRO A 36 -21.14 5.87 30.52
CA PRO A 36 -20.26 5.97 29.38
C PRO A 36 -18.86 6.09 29.97
N VAL A 37 -18.05 5.03 29.85
CA VAL A 37 -16.62 5.13 30.12
C VAL A 37 -16.12 6.22 29.19
N PRO A 38 -15.67 7.38 29.70
CA PRO A 38 -15.02 8.34 28.83
C PRO A 38 -13.70 7.69 28.47
N PHE A 39 -13.58 7.17 27.25
CA PHE A 39 -12.29 7.09 26.57
C PHE A 39 -11.83 8.53 26.30
N ALA A 40 -11.56 9.27 27.37
CA ALA A 40 -10.66 10.39 27.32
C ALA A 40 -9.27 9.75 27.20
N MET A 41 -8.86 9.44 25.97
CA MET A 41 -7.44 9.48 25.66
C MET A 41 -7.03 10.92 25.96
N SER A 42 -6.45 11.12 27.14
CA SER A 42 -5.58 12.26 27.36
C SER A 42 -4.51 12.17 26.27
N LEU A 43 -4.68 12.97 25.21
CA LEU A 43 -3.56 13.44 24.40
C LEU A 43 -2.78 14.42 25.30
N ASP A 44 -2.22 13.88 26.38
CA ASP A 44 -1.03 14.47 26.95
C ASP A 44 -0.04 14.49 25.80
N ALA A 45 0.21 15.70 25.30
CA ALA A 45 1.20 15.95 24.27
C ALA A 45 2.52 15.42 24.82
N ALA A 46 2.83 14.18 24.45
CA ALA A 46 4.08 13.56 24.76
C ALA A 46 5.18 14.52 24.28
N PRO A 47 6.22 14.76 25.10
CA PRO A 47 7.31 15.66 24.71
C PRO A 47 7.82 15.19 23.35
N ALA A 48 8.10 16.15 22.47
CA ALA A 48 8.53 15.94 21.09
C ALA A 48 9.85 15.15 21.02
N ASN A 49 9.75 13.85 21.27
CA ASN A 49 10.68 12.83 20.86
C ASN A 49 10.79 13.03 19.35
N GLU A 50 11.98 13.34 18.85
CA GLU A 50 12.24 13.32 17.41
C GLU A 50 11.54 12.08 16.84
N GLY A 51 10.52 12.31 16.01
CA GLY A 51 9.46 11.33 15.77
C GLY A 51 10.07 9.98 15.42
N VAL A 52 9.57 8.88 16.01
CA VAL A 52 10.10 7.53 15.79
C VAL A 52 10.32 7.25 14.30
N ASP A 53 9.43 7.77 13.45
CA ASP A 53 9.51 7.71 11.99
C ASP A 53 10.75 8.40 11.40
N ILE A 54 11.13 9.58 11.90
CA ILE A 54 12.34 10.30 11.48
C ILE A 54 13.56 9.41 11.75
N ARG A 55 13.67 8.87 12.97
CA ARG A 55 14.80 7.99 13.34
C ARG A 55 14.81 6.70 12.53
N PHE A 56 13.63 6.13 12.28
CA PHE A 56 13.47 4.94 11.44
C PHE A 56 13.92 5.19 10.00
N PHE A 57 13.47 6.27 9.37
CA PHE A 57 13.87 6.62 8.01
C PHE A 57 15.34 7.03 7.91
N GLN A 58 15.89 7.71 8.92
CA GLN A 58 17.33 7.96 9.02
C GLN A 58 18.13 6.66 8.96
N LYS A 59 17.75 5.65 9.76
CA LYS A 59 18.46 4.35 9.79
C LYS A 59 18.29 3.56 8.50
N LYS A 60 17.12 3.61 7.87
CA LYS A 60 16.94 3.00 6.54
C LYS A 60 17.77 3.69 5.46
N LEU A 61 17.86 5.02 5.50
CA LEU A 61 18.70 5.78 4.59
C LEU A 61 20.19 5.44 4.77
N GLU A 62 20.63 5.33 6.03
CA GLU A 62 22.00 4.93 6.35
C GLU A 62 22.33 3.54 5.77
N LEU A 63 21.44 2.57 5.94
CA LEU A 63 21.58 1.23 5.37
C LEU A 63 21.63 1.28 3.83
N ALA A 64 20.68 1.96 3.18
CA ALA A 64 20.66 2.06 1.72
C ALA A 64 21.94 2.70 1.15
N LYS A 65 22.45 3.76 1.81
CA LYS A 65 23.72 4.40 1.44
C LYS A 65 24.91 3.46 1.63
N HIS A 66 24.91 2.67 2.71
CA HIS A 66 25.94 1.69 2.96
C HIS A 66 25.97 0.60 1.87
N ASP A 67 24.82 0.07 1.47
CA ASP A 67 24.70 -0.97 0.44
C ASP A 67 25.17 -0.45 -0.92
N LEU A 68 24.73 0.74 -1.33
CA LEU A 68 25.20 1.40 -2.53
C LEU A 68 26.72 1.61 -2.50
N LYS A 69 27.26 2.15 -1.39
CA LYS A 69 28.70 2.38 -1.23
C LYS A 69 29.50 1.07 -1.32
N THR A 70 28.96 -0.02 -0.78
CA THR A 70 29.58 -1.35 -0.84
C THR A 70 29.63 -1.84 -2.28
N ALA A 71 28.54 -1.72 -3.04
CA ALA A 71 28.49 -2.08 -4.45
C ALA A 71 29.44 -1.22 -5.32
N VAL A 72 29.50 0.09 -5.09
CA VAL A 72 30.47 0.98 -5.75
C VAL A 72 31.91 0.52 -5.49
N LYS A 73 32.27 0.26 -4.23
CA LYS A 73 33.61 -0.23 -3.86
C LYS A 73 33.92 -1.59 -4.49
N ALA A 74 32.94 -2.48 -4.59
CA ALA A 74 33.10 -3.75 -5.25
C ALA A 74 33.43 -3.56 -6.74
N ASN A 75 32.69 -2.67 -7.43
CA ASN A 75 32.92 -2.34 -8.83
C ASN A 75 34.25 -1.63 -9.12
N GLN A 76 34.77 -0.86 -8.16
CA GLN A 76 36.11 -0.26 -8.26
C GLN A 76 37.23 -1.31 -8.23
N ARG A 77 37.02 -2.43 -7.51
CA ARG A 77 38.00 -3.52 -7.40
C ARG A 77 37.90 -4.48 -8.57
N VAL A 78 36.69 -4.84 -8.94
CA VAL A 78 36.39 -5.75 -10.05
C VAL A 78 35.32 -5.06 -10.91
N PRO A 79 35.69 -4.54 -12.10
CA PRO A 79 34.74 -3.88 -12.98
C PRO A 79 33.52 -4.75 -13.24
N ASN A 80 32.32 -4.15 -13.12
CA ASN A 80 31.03 -4.80 -13.34
C ASN A 80 30.69 -5.98 -12.41
N LEU A 81 31.37 -6.15 -11.27
CA LEU A 81 31.04 -7.18 -10.29
C LEU A 81 29.60 -7.07 -9.78
N THR A 82 29.15 -5.86 -9.50
CA THR A 82 27.74 -5.49 -9.34
C THR A 82 27.24 -4.96 -10.67
N SER A 83 26.21 -5.59 -11.22
CA SER A 83 25.65 -5.20 -12.51
C SER A 83 25.13 -3.76 -12.50
N LYS A 84 25.17 -3.10 -13.66
CA LYS A 84 24.63 -1.74 -13.84
C LYS A 84 23.17 -1.62 -13.35
N LEU A 85 22.37 -2.67 -13.60
CA LEU A 85 20.99 -2.73 -13.15
C LEU A 85 20.86 -2.73 -11.62
N MET A 86 21.71 -3.51 -10.94
CA MET A 86 21.73 -3.53 -9.48
C MET A 86 22.19 -2.18 -8.91
N MET A 87 23.16 -1.53 -9.56
CA MET A 87 23.59 -0.17 -9.17
C MET A 87 22.43 0.83 -9.23
N ILE A 88 21.60 0.77 -10.27
CA ILE A 88 20.40 1.62 -10.38
C ILE A 88 19.41 1.31 -9.26
N ARG A 89 19.14 0.02 -8.96
CA ARG A 89 18.21 -0.36 -7.88
C ARG A 89 18.67 0.19 -6.53
N LEU A 90 19.97 0.09 -6.23
CA LEU A 90 20.54 0.62 -4.99
C LEU A 90 20.45 2.14 -4.93
N GLN A 91 20.69 2.84 -6.04
CA GLN A 91 20.51 4.30 -6.11
C GLN A 91 19.04 4.70 -5.88
N ASN A 92 18.09 4.04 -6.56
CA ASN A 92 16.67 4.29 -6.39
C ASN A 92 16.22 4.09 -4.94
N GLN A 93 16.81 3.11 -4.23
CA GLN A 93 16.54 2.88 -2.81
C GLN A 93 17.03 4.04 -1.94
N VAL A 94 18.21 4.60 -2.24
CA VAL A 94 18.71 5.80 -1.55
C VAL A 94 17.77 6.98 -1.77
N ASP A 95 17.45 7.28 -3.03
CA ASP A 95 16.61 8.44 -3.41
C ASP A 95 15.22 8.35 -2.77
N TYR A 96 14.66 7.14 -2.70
CA TYR A 96 13.39 6.89 -2.04
C TYR A 96 13.45 7.14 -0.52
N MET A 97 14.49 6.63 0.16
CA MET A 97 14.66 6.86 1.59
C MET A 97 14.93 8.33 1.91
N GLU A 98 15.66 9.06 1.07
CA GLU A 98 15.87 10.50 1.22
C GLU A 98 14.55 11.27 1.12
N THR A 99 13.69 10.89 0.17
CA THR A 99 12.36 11.48 0.02
C THR A 99 11.48 11.26 1.24
N LEU A 100 11.47 10.04 1.79
CA LEU A 100 10.73 9.70 3.01
C LEU A 100 11.24 10.49 4.21
N LEU A 101 12.55 10.55 4.40
CA LEU A 101 13.16 11.28 5.52
C LEU A 101 12.85 12.78 5.42
N LYS A 102 13.03 13.39 4.23
CA LYS A 102 12.73 14.81 4.00
C LYS A 102 11.30 15.15 4.39
N ARG A 103 10.33 14.30 4.04
CA ARG A 103 8.90 14.48 4.36
C ARG A 103 8.63 14.34 5.85
N ALA A 104 9.18 13.29 6.49
CA ALA A 104 9.03 13.09 7.92
C ALA A 104 9.61 14.26 8.74
N THR A 105 10.71 14.86 8.29
CA THR A 105 11.33 16.03 8.93
C THR A 105 10.56 17.33 8.68
N ALA A 106 9.94 17.50 7.50
CA ALA A 106 9.26 18.73 7.12
C ALA A 106 7.99 19.04 7.95
N LYS A 107 7.47 18.09 8.73
CA LYS A 107 6.20 18.21 9.49
C LYS A 107 5.02 18.73 8.66
N THR A 108 5.09 18.60 7.34
CA THR A 108 4.00 18.89 6.43
C THR A 108 3.03 17.72 6.40
N ASP A 109 1.81 17.97 5.95
CA ASP A 109 0.82 16.92 5.75
C ASP A 109 1.42 15.77 4.92
N HIS A 110 1.30 14.54 5.43
CA HIS A 110 1.97 13.38 4.86
C HIS A 110 1.19 12.91 3.63
N ASP A 111 1.42 13.54 2.46
CA ASP A 111 0.91 13.05 1.18
C ASP A 111 1.68 11.76 0.80
N LEU A 112 1.34 10.65 1.45
CA LEU A 112 1.91 9.32 1.18
C LEU A 112 1.71 8.93 -0.28
N HIS A 113 0.63 9.37 -0.91
CA HIS A 113 0.35 9.07 -2.30
C HIS A 113 1.46 9.57 -3.23
N THR A 114 1.94 10.81 -3.05
CA THR A 114 3.07 11.32 -3.86
C THR A 114 4.38 10.58 -3.62
N THR A 115 4.62 10.08 -2.40
CA THR A 115 5.77 9.19 -2.11
C THR A 115 5.64 7.89 -2.91
N HIS A 116 4.47 7.28 -2.87
CA HIS A 116 4.22 6.02 -3.55
C HIS A 116 4.23 6.17 -5.07
N LEU A 117 3.79 7.32 -5.58
CA LEU A 117 3.85 7.62 -7.01
C LEU A 117 5.30 7.66 -7.52
N GLN A 118 6.21 8.29 -6.78
CA GLN A 118 7.65 8.30 -7.13
C GLN A 118 8.21 6.88 -7.28
N ASN A 119 7.79 5.94 -6.42
CA ASN A 119 8.24 4.55 -6.55
C ASN A 119 7.78 3.92 -7.85
N VAL A 120 6.53 4.13 -8.25
CA VAL A 120 6.03 3.58 -9.51
C VAL A 120 6.78 4.17 -10.70
N GLU A 121 7.14 5.46 -10.65
CA GLU A 121 7.97 6.10 -11.68
C GLU A 121 9.39 5.50 -11.75
N ASN A 122 9.97 5.17 -10.59
CA ASN A 122 11.24 4.46 -10.52
C ASN A 122 11.14 3.05 -11.10
N ASP A 123 10.02 2.35 -10.92
CA ASP A 123 9.79 1.01 -11.48
C ASP A 123 9.70 1.04 -13.00
N VAL A 124 9.03 2.05 -13.58
CA VAL A 124 9.01 2.28 -15.04
C VAL A 124 10.42 2.45 -15.57
N THR A 125 11.19 3.35 -14.94
CA THR A 125 12.58 3.61 -15.33
C THR A 125 13.43 2.34 -15.29
N LEU A 126 13.27 1.54 -14.24
CA LEU A 126 13.99 0.29 -14.07
C LEU A 126 13.63 -0.74 -15.15
N ALA A 127 12.34 -0.93 -15.43
CA ALA A 127 11.87 -1.86 -16.46
C ALA A 127 12.39 -1.45 -17.86
N GLU A 128 12.33 -0.15 -18.17
CA GLU A 128 12.82 0.37 -19.45
C GLU A 128 14.32 0.13 -19.63
N GLN A 129 15.10 0.34 -18.58
CA GLN A 129 16.54 0.08 -18.61
C GLN A 129 16.88 -1.40 -18.75
N GLN A 130 16.07 -2.31 -18.17
CA GLN A 130 16.25 -3.76 -18.37
C GLN A 130 16.03 -4.16 -19.83
N LEU A 131 14.96 -3.65 -20.44
CA LEU A 131 14.66 -3.90 -21.84
C LEU A 131 15.76 -3.33 -22.77
N VAL A 132 16.22 -2.10 -22.50
CA VAL A 132 17.31 -1.47 -23.27
C VAL A 132 18.57 -2.31 -23.16
N TRP A 133 18.94 -2.75 -21.95
CA TRP A 133 20.10 -3.62 -21.74
C TRP A 133 19.99 -4.93 -22.54
N ALA A 134 18.83 -5.60 -22.50
CA ALA A 134 18.64 -6.86 -23.22
C ALA A 134 18.79 -6.69 -24.74
N LYS A 135 18.23 -5.60 -25.29
CA LYS A 135 18.35 -5.27 -26.71
C LYS A 135 19.79 -4.93 -27.10
N ASP A 136 20.48 -4.13 -26.28
CA ASP A 136 21.89 -3.76 -26.50
C ASP A 136 22.81 -4.99 -26.48
N VAL A 137 22.59 -5.91 -25.54
CA VAL A 137 23.31 -7.18 -25.50
C VAL A 137 23.10 -7.99 -26.79
N ASN A 138 21.87 -8.11 -27.28
CA ASN A 138 21.60 -8.82 -28.52
C ASN A 138 22.16 -8.14 -29.78
N GLN A 139 22.40 -6.82 -29.76
CA GLN A 139 23.08 -6.12 -30.85
C GLN A 139 24.57 -6.48 -30.93
N HIS A 140 25.20 -6.77 -29.80
CA HIS A 140 26.62 -7.15 -29.74
C HIS A 140 26.83 -8.66 -29.85
N GLN A 141 25.88 -9.45 -29.35
CA GLN A 141 25.89 -10.90 -29.40
C GLN A 141 24.47 -11.44 -29.61
N GLU A 142 24.16 -11.76 -30.87
CA GLU A 142 22.83 -12.22 -31.27
C GLU A 142 22.39 -13.45 -30.45
N GLY A 143 21.15 -13.41 -29.95
CA GLY A 143 20.53 -14.50 -29.21
C GLY A 143 21.07 -14.74 -27.79
N LEU A 144 21.97 -13.88 -27.27
CA LEU A 144 22.45 -14.01 -25.89
C LEU A 144 21.31 -13.84 -24.87
N VAL A 145 20.38 -12.92 -25.13
CA VAL A 145 19.08 -12.86 -24.49
C VAL A 145 18.05 -13.44 -25.46
N SER A 146 17.27 -14.43 -25.03
CA SER A 146 16.27 -15.06 -25.89
C SER A 146 15.15 -14.10 -26.27
N ASP A 147 14.52 -14.33 -27.43
CA ASP A 147 13.39 -13.51 -27.89
C ASP A 147 12.21 -13.51 -26.91
N ASP A 148 11.94 -14.64 -26.27
CA ASP A 148 10.93 -14.76 -25.21
C ASP A 148 11.25 -13.87 -24.02
N GLU A 149 12.53 -13.77 -23.64
CA GLU A 149 12.97 -12.92 -22.54
C GLU A 149 12.89 -11.43 -22.91
N VAL A 150 13.29 -11.07 -24.13
CA VAL A 150 13.11 -9.70 -24.65
C VAL A 150 11.62 -9.34 -24.68
N LYS A 151 10.75 -10.26 -25.11
CA LYS A 151 9.30 -10.05 -25.13
C LYS A 151 8.74 -9.88 -23.71
N ARG A 152 9.21 -10.68 -22.76
CA ARG A 152 8.85 -10.55 -21.35
C ARG A 152 9.24 -9.19 -20.77
N LEU A 153 10.45 -8.72 -21.03
CA LEU A 153 10.92 -7.40 -20.59
C LEU A 153 10.09 -6.28 -21.21
N GLN A 154 9.68 -6.41 -22.48
CA GLN A 154 8.77 -5.46 -23.11
C GLN A 154 7.41 -5.41 -22.39
N LEU A 155 6.82 -6.58 -22.09
CA LEU A 155 5.56 -6.67 -21.34
C LEU A 155 5.71 -6.09 -19.92
N SER A 156 6.88 -6.25 -19.29
CA SER A 156 7.18 -5.67 -17.99
C SER A 156 7.17 -4.13 -18.04
N VAL A 157 7.78 -3.53 -19.08
CA VAL A 157 7.72 -2.08 -19.33
C VAL A 157 6.29 -1.60 -19.51
N ASP A 158 5.52 -2.27 -20.36
CA ASP A 158 4.14 -1.89 -20.64
C ASP A 158 3.27 -1.96 -19.37
N LEU A 159 3.45 -3.00 -18.56
CA LEU A 159 2.76 -3.16 -17.29
C LEU A 159 3.16 -2.08 -16.27
N ALA A 160 4.45 -1.75 -16.16
CA ALA A 160 4.92 -0.69 -15.26
C ALA A 160 4.32 0.67 -15.63
N ARG A 161 4.24 0.98 -16.93
CA ARG A 161 3.61 2.20 -17.44
C ARG A 161 2.11 2.24 -17.12
N LEU A 162 1.39 1.14 -17.35
CA LEU A 162 -0.02 1.04 -16.97
C LEU A 162 -0.23 1.15 -15.45
N ALA A 163 0.68 0.60 -14.65
CA ALA A 163 0.65 0.75 -13.19
C ALA A 163 0.83 2.21 -12.77
N LEU A 164 1.71 2.96 -13.45
CA LEU A 164 1.89 4.40 -13.25
C LEU A 164 0.64 5.19 -13.65
N GLU A 165 0.07 4.89 -14.81
CA GLU A 165 -1.18 5.51 -15.26
C GLU A 165 -2.31 5.27 -14.26
N ARG A 166 -2.46 4.02 -13.78
CA ARG A 166 -3.42 3.67 -12.73
C ARG A 166 -3.16 4.45 -11.44
N ALA A 167 -1.89 4.55 -11.02
CA ALA A 167 -1.51 5.30 -9.82
C ALA A 167 -1.83 6.80 -9.93
N LYS A 168 -1.78 7.38 -11.14
CA LYS A 168 -2.10 8.80 -11.39
C LYS A 168 -3.61 9.10 -11.40
N GLN A 169 -4.47 8.09 -11.37
CA GLN A 169 -5.92 8.32 -11.38
C GLN A 169 -6.38 9.04 -10.10
N PRO A 170 -7.17 10.14 -10.21
CA PRO A 170 -7.59 10.93 -9.05
C PRO A 170 -8.30 10.12 -7.95
N LYS A 171 -9.03 9.08 -8.35
CA LYS A 171 -9.74 8.17 -7.45
C LYS A 171 -8.80 7.42 -6.48
N ILE A 172 -7.58 7.12 -6.91
CA ILE A 172 -6.56 6.44 -6.07
C ILE A 172 -6.00 7.39 -5.00
N LYS A 173 -5.96 8.69 -5.27
CA LYS A 173 -5.53 9.71 -4.29
C LYS A 173 -6.65 10.12 -3.34
N ALA A 174 -7.87 10.28 -3.87
CA ALA A 174 -8.98 10.87 -3.13
C ALA A 174 -9.60 9.92 -2.09
N ASP A 175 -9.54 8.60 -2.30
CA ASP A 175 -10.14 7.62 -1.41
C ASP A 175 -9.06 6.70 -0.79
N PRO A 176 -8.86 6.74 0.54
CA PRO A 176 -7.91 5.88 1.24
C PRO A 176 -8.09 4.38 1.00
N LEU A 177 -9.33 3.90 0.82
CA LEU A 177 -9.59 2.48 0.53
C LEU A 177 -9.12 2.10 -0.87
N HIS A 178 -9.36 2.96 -1.86
CA HIS A 178 -8.84 2.75 -3.22
C HIS A 178 -7.31 2.85 -3.24
N HIS A 179 -6.72 3.74 -2.43
CA HIS A 179 -5.28 3.82 -2.26
C HIS A 179 -4.69 2.53 -1.71
N LEU A 180 -5.23 2.03 -0.59
CA LEU A 180 -4.78 0.80 0.05
C LEU A 180 -4.95 -0.41 -0.87
N GLN A 181 -6.11 -0.55 -1.52
CA GLN A 181 -6.34 -1.64 -2.48
C GLN A 181 -5.32 -1.62 -3.61
N TRP A 182 -5.00 -0.44 -4.15
CA TRP A 182 -3.97 -0.30 -5.17
C TRP A 182 -2.59 -0.74 -4.67
N GLN A 183 -2.21 -0.39 -3.44
CA GLN A 183 -0.94 -0.85 -2.86
C GLN A 183 -0.90 -2.37 -2.66
N ILE A 184 -2.01 -2.98 -2.23
CA ILE A 184 -2.11 -4.44 -2.06
C ILE A 184 -1.97 -5.14 -3.41
N ASP A 185 -2.68 -4.68 -4.43
CA ASP A 185 -2.60 -5.24 -5.79
C ASP A 185 -1.16 -5.18 -6.34
N ARG A 186 -0.49 -4.06 -6.07
CA ARG A 186 0.92 -3.86 -6.45
C ARG A 186 1.83 -4.84 -5.71
N LEU A 187 1.75 -4.93 -4.38
CA LEU A 187 2.56 -5.86 -3.58
C LEU A 187 2.38 -7.31 -4.01
N ARG A 188 1.14 -7.71 -4.32
CA ARG A 188 0.85 -9.05 -4.84
C ARG A 188 1.55 -9.31 -6.18
N SER A 189 1.56 -8.32 -7.07
CA SER A 189 2.21 -8.41 -8.38
C SER A 189 3.74 -8.48 -8.25
N GLU A 190 4.32 -7.65 -7.37
CA GLU A 190 5.76 -7.66 -7.09
C GLU A 190 6.21 -8.98 -6.46
N LEU A 191 5.43 -9.54 -5.53
CA LEU A 191 5.74 -10.83 -4.90
C LEU A 191 5.68 -11.98 -5.91
N LEU A 192 4.68 -11.99 -6.79
CA LEU A 192 4.57 -12.99 -7.85
C LEU A 192 5.76 -12.89 -8.81
N ASN A 193 6.13 -11.68 -9.23
CA ASN A 193 7.31 -11.48 -10.07
C ASN A 193 8.58 -11.98 -9.38
N LEU A 194 8.77 -11.66 -8.10
CA LEU A 194 9.91 -12.13 -7.32
C LEU A 194 9.96 -13.66 -7.24
N GLN A 195 8.81 -14.31 -7.02
CA GLN A 195 8.73 -15.77 -6.99
C GLN A 195 9.12 -16.38 -8.35
N VAL A 196 8.59 -15.84 -9.45
CA VAL A 196 8.92 -16.31 -10.81
C VAL A 196 10.41 -16.12 -11.11
N GLU A 197 11.00 -14.98 -10.73
CA GLU A 197 12.44 -14.75 -10.88
C GLU A 197 13.27 -15.74 -10.04
N PHE A 198 12.86 -16.01 -8.80
CA PHE A 198 13.55 -16.95 -7.93
C PHE A 198 13.53 -18.37 -8.50
N GLU A 199 12.38 -18.82 -9.02
CA GLU A 199 12.23 -20.14 -9.65
C GLU A 199 13.05 -20.29 -10.93
N ARG A 200 13.39 -19.20 -11.63
CA ARG A 200 14.20 -19.22 -12.86
C ARG A 200 15.70 -19.33 -12.62
N VAL A 201 16.17 -18.83 -11.48
CA VAL A 201 17.61 -18.83 -11.12
C VAL A 201 18.02 -20.15 -10.45
N ARG A 202 17.05 -20.96 -10.02
CA ARG A 202 17.26 -22.26 -9.37
C ARG A 202 17.29 -23.40 -10.39
#